data_AF-A0A525KCT2-F1
#
_entry.id   AF-A0A525KCT2-F1
#
_cell.length_a   1.000
_cell.length_b   1.000
_cell.length_c   1.000
_cell.angle_alpha   90.00
_cell.angle_beta   90.00
_cell.angle_gamma   90.00
#
_symmetry.space_group_name_H-M   'P 1'
#
loop_
_entity.id
_entity.type
_entity.pdbx_description
1 polymer ?
#
loop_
_entity_poly.entity_id
_entity_poly.type
_entity_poly.pdbx_seq_one_letter_code
_entity_poly.pdbx_strand_id
1 'polypeptide(L)'
;YDTYIDEEELQNCDGTIYALCEMLEPRPYSSREFIWEMGKWLAAGNAKKPGSLVQTAYEEGVPVFCPAFVDSSAGFGLVKHQVERMKAKQPYLTIDAVADFRELTDVKIAAGSTGLFMVGGGVPKNFAQDTVVCAEILGHEDVEMHKYAVQITVADVRDGACSSSTLKEACSWGKVDVTWEQMVFAEATTVVPLIASDAWHRGSWKTRTKRRWNKLFGK
;
A
#
# COMPACT_ATOMS: atom_id res chain seq x y z
N TYR A 1 14.27 -19.03 3.14
CA TYR A 1 12.85 -19.09 3.50
C TYR A 1 12.65 -20.23 4.47
N ASP A 2 11.93 -19.96 5.54
CA ASP A 2 11.64 -20.84 6.68
C ASP A 2 10.14 -20.87 7.01
N THR A 3 9.30 -20.37 6.10
CA THR A 3 7.84 -20.30 6.23
C THR A 3 7.17 -21.23 5.23
N TYR A 4 6.10 -21.89 5.66
CA TYR A 4 5.23 -22.73 4.83
C TYR A 4 3.89 -22.03 4.59
N ILE A 5 3.35 -22.17 3.39
CA ILE A 5 2.03 -21.66 3.00
C ILE A 5 1.21 -22.84 2.49
N ASP A 6 -0.04 -22.92 2.96
CA ASP A 6 -1.00 -23.94 2.55
C ASP A 6 -1.61 -23.59 1.18
N GLU A 7 -1.52 -24.52 0.24
CA GLU A 7 -1.98 -24.35 -1.14
C GLU A 7 -3.51 -24.26 -1.23
N GLU A 8 -4.25 -25.00 -0.41
CA GLU A 8 -5.72 -24.95 -0.39
C GLU A 8 -6.20 -23.58 0.09
N GLU A 9 -5.49 -22.98 1.06
CA GLU A 9 -5.76 -21.62 1.51
C GLU A 9 -5.47 -20.57 0.43
N LEU A 10 -4.46 -20.78 -0.42
CA LEU A 10 -4.21 -19.93 -1.59
C LEU A 10 -5.34 -20.04 -2.61
N GLN A 11 -5.77 -21.26 -2.95
CA GLN A 11 -6.90 -21.47 -3.86
C GLN A 11 -8.21 -20.87 -3.34
N ASN A 12 -8.43 -20.93 -2.01
CA ASN A 12 -9.56 -20.28 -1.37
C ASN A 12 -9.48 -18.74 -1.50
N CYS A 13 -8.28 -18.16 -1.39
CA CYS A 13 -8.06 -16.73 -1.66
C CYS A 13 -8.42 -16.39 -3.11
N ASP A 14 -7.90 -17.14 -4.08
CA ASP A 14 -8.13 -16.91 -5.51
C ASP A 14 -9.63 -16.98 -5.85
N GLY A 15 -10.32 -17.99 -5.33
CA GLY A 15 -11.75 -18.16 -5.49
C GLY A 15 -12.57 -17.04 -4.86
N THR A 16 -12.14 -16.54 -3.69
CA THR A 16 -12.79 -15.41 -3.00
C THR A 16 -12.65 -14.12 -3.80
N ILE A 17 -11.46 -13.86 -4.37
CA ILE A 17 -11.25 -12.68 -5.22
C ILE A 17 -12.07 -12.75 -6.50
N TYR A 18 -12.14 -13.93 -7.13
CA TYR A 18 -13.03 -14.14 -8.27
C TYR A 18 -14.49 -13.81 -7.91
N ALA A 19 -15.00 -14.34 -6.79
CA ALA A 19 -16.37 -14.08 -6.34
C ALA A 19 -16.61 -12.59 -6.04
N LEU A 20 -15.63 -11.89 -5.46
CA LEU A 20 -15.68 -10.44 -5.26
C LEU A 20 -15.81 -9.69 -6.59
N CYS A 21 -15.03 -10.07 -7.61
CA CYS A 21 -15.11 -9.44 -8.93
C CYS A 21 -16.51 -9.62 -9.56
N GLU A 22 -17.15 -10.77 -9.37
CA GLU A 22 -18.51 -11.02 -9.88
C GLU A 22 -19.59 -10.16 -9.19
N MET A 23 -19.33 -9.68 -7.98
CA MET A 23 -20.26 -8.82 -7.23
C MET A 23 -20.08 -7.32 -7.53
N LEU A 24 -18.97 -6.94 -8.16
CA LEU A 24 -18.62 -5.55 -8.45
C LEU A 24 -18.99 -5.17 -9.88
N GLU A 25 -19.19 -3.86 -10.11
CA GLU A 25 -19.42 -3.36 -11.46
C GLU A 25 -18.18 -3.60 -12.33
N PRO A 26 -18.31 -4.06 -13.59
CA PRO A 26 -17.19 -4.36 -14.46
C PRO A 26 -16.60 -3.08 -15.09
N ARG A 27 -15.82 -2.36 -14.28
CA ARG A 27 -15.11 -1.13 -14.65
C ARG A 27 -13.67 -1.17 -14.11
N PRO A 28 -12.83 -0.19 -14.43
CA PRO A 28 -11.54 -0.03 -13.75
C PRO A 28 -11.70 0.36 -12.27
N TYR A 29 -10.87 -0.23 -11.41
CA TYR A 29 -10.71 0.11 -9.99
C TYR A 29 -9.23 0.34 -9.71
N SER A 30 -8.88 1.33 -8.89
CA SER A 30 -7.55 1.34 -8.29
C SER A 30 -7.40 0.16 -7.33
N SER A 31 -6.18 -0.31 -7.05
CA SER A 31 -5.98 -1.34 -6.01
C SER A 31 -6.49 -0.86 -4.65
N ARG A 32 -6.39 0.45 -4.34
CA ARG A 32 -7.00 1.03 -3.14
C ARG A 32 -8.51 0.81 -3.10
N GLU A 33 -9.22 1.14 -4.18
CA GLU A 33 -10.67 0.95 -4.20
C GLU A 33 -11.04 -0.53 -4.13
N PHE A 34 -10.31 -1.40 -4.83
CA PHE A 34 -10.55 -2.83 -4.79
C PHE A 34 -10.33 -3.43 -3.39
N ILE A 35 -9.23 -3.05 -2.72
CA ILE A 35 -8.92 -3.48 -1.35
C ILE A 35 -9.92 -2.91 -0.33
N TRP A 36 -10.48 -1.72 -0.60
CA TRP A 36 -11.59 -1.20 0.20
C TRP A 36 -12.83 -2.12 0.11
N GLU A 37 -13.23 -2.55 -1.08
CA GLU A 37 -14.36 -3.48 -1.25
C GLU A 37 -14.06 -4.85 -0.62
N MET A 38 -12.80 -5.33 -0.68
CA MET A 38 -12.36 -6.51 0.08
C MET A 38 -12.56 -6.31 1.60
N GLY A 39 -12.13 -5.17 2.15
CA GLY A 39 -12.27 -4.85 3.56
C GLY A 39 -13.73 -4.74 4.01
N LYS A 40 -14.58 -4.14 3.18
CA LYS A 40 -16.03 -4.08 3.37
C LYS A 40 -16.66 -5.48 3.42
N TRP A 41 -16.27 -6.34 2.49
CA TRP A 41 -16.74 -7.72 2.46
C TRP A 41 -16.29 -8.51 3.70
N LEU A 42 -15.03 -8.34 4.13
CA LEU A 42 -14.52 -8.97 5.36
C LEU A 42 -15.28 -8.48 6.60
N ALA A 43 -15.53 -7.18 6.71
CA ALA A 43 -16.26 -6.57 7.83
C ALA A 43 -17.74 -7.01 7.89
N ALA A 44 -18.31 -7.48 6.77
CA ALA A 44 -19.67 -8.02 6.71
C ALA A 44 -19.81 -9.45 7.28
N GLY A 45 -18.80 -9.94 8.01
CA GLY A 45 -18.83 -11.25 8.67
C GLY A 45 -18.10 -12.37 7.93
N ASN A 46 -17.38 -12.05 6.84
CA ASN A 46 -16.65 -13.04 6.05
C ASN A 46 -15.17 -13.19 6.46
N ALA A 47 -14.71 -12.43 7.47
CA ALA A 47 -13.33 -12.53 7.96
C ALA A 47 -13.08 -13.85 8.70
N LYS A 48 -12.03 -14.59 8.30
CA LYS A 48 -11.57 -15.82 8.99
C LYS A 48 -11.10 -15.55 10.42
N LYS A 49 -10.54 -14.36 10.68
CA LYS A 49 -10.12 -13.93 12.00
C LYS A 49 -10.46 -12.45 12.23
N PRO A 50 -10.80 -12.06 13.48
CA PRO A 50 -10.95 -10.65 13.83
C PRO A 50 -9.62 -9.92 13.70
N GLY A 51 -9.67 -8.64 13.34
CA GLY A 51 -8.48 -7.79 13.26
C GLY A 51 -7.51 -8.20 12.14
N SER A 52 -8.02 -8.75 11.03
CA SER A 52 -7.19 -8.86 9.82
C SER A 52 -6.79 -7.47 9.32
N LEU A 53 -5.62 -7.35 8.66
CA LEU A 53 -5.08 -6.06 8.25
C LEU A 53 -6.05 -5.30 7.33
N VAL A 54 -6.59 -5.97 6.31
CA VAL A 54 -7.50 -5.37 5.32
C VAL A 54 -8.83 -4.96 5.97
N GLN A 55 -9.39 -5.80 6.85
CA GLN A 55 -10.59 -5.43 7.61
C GLN A 55 -10.35 -4.22 8.53
N THR A 56 -9.25 -4.24 9.29
CA THR A 56 -8.91 -3.16 10.22
C THR A 56 -8.68 -1.86 9.46
N ALA A 57 -8.00 -1.91 8.31
CA ALA A 57 -7.79 -0.75 7.46
C ALA A 57 -9.11 -0.15 6.94
N TYR A 58 -10.07 -1.00 6.55
CA TYR A 58 -11.42 -0.57 6.17
C TYR A 58 -12.15 0.11 7.33
N GLU A 59 -12.23 -0.52 8.50
CA GLU A 59 -12.92 0.00 9.69
C GLU A 59 -12.33 1.34 10.16
N GLU A 60 -11.00 1.47 10.08
CA GLU A 60 -10.23 2.65 10.46
C GLU A 60 -10.10 3.69 9.32
N GLY A 61 -10.63 3.44 8.12
CA GLY A 61 -10.57 4.36 6.99
C GLY A 61 -9.14 4.59 6.45
N VAL A 62 -8.24 3.63 6.62
CA VAL A 62 -6.86 3.68 6.12
C VAL A 62 -6.81 3.13 4.69
N PRO A 63 -6.39 3.91 3.69
CA PRO A 63 -6.22 3.42 2.32
C PRO A 63 -5.01 2.48 2.24
N VAL A 64 -5.16 1.39 1.50
CA VAL A 64 -4.09 0.43 1.23
C VAL A 64 -3.85 0.41 -0.26
N PHE A 65 -2.64 0.75 -0.69
CA PHE A 65 -2.26 0.75 -2.10
C PHE A 65 -1.35 -0.44 -2.39
N CYS A 66 -1.64 -1.16 -3.47
CA CYS A 66 -0.86 -2.28 -3.97
C CYS A 66 -0.79 -2.19 -5.50
N PRO A 67 0.06 -1.31 -6.06
CA PRO A 67 0.09 -1.05 -7.51
C PRO A 67 0.43 -2.29 -8.36
N ALA A 68 1.11 -3.28 -7.77
CA ALA A 68 1.39 -4.57 -8.38
C ALA A 68 0.43 -5.68 -7.86
N PHE A 69 -0.84 -5.36 -7.60
CA PHE A 69 -1.82 -6.28 -6.99
C PHE A 69 -1.94 -7.62 -7.73
N VAL A 70 -1.86 -7.58 -9.06
CA VAL A 70 -1.96 -8.77 -9.93
C VAL A 70 -0.79 -9.74 -9.76
N ASP A 71 0.34 -9.28 -9.22
CA ASP A 71 1.50 -10.12 -8.89
C ASP A 71 1.33 -10.75 -7.50
N SER A 72 0.23 -11.48 -7.32
CA SER A 72 -0.12 -12.18 -6.08
C SER A 72 -1.13 -13.29 -6.35
N SER A 73 -1.34 -14.19 -5.37
CA SER A 73 -2.43 -15.19 -5.41
C SER A 73 -3.78 -14.52 -5.69
N ALA A 74 -4.06 -13.40 -5.01
CA ALA A 74 -5.28 -12.63 -5.25
C ALA A 74 -5.43 -12.19 -6.72
N GLY A 75 -4.32 -11.96 -7.42
CA GLY A 75 -4.29 -11.70 -8.86
C GLY A 75 -4.87 -12.82 -9.73
N PHE A 76 -4.78 -14.09 -9.32
CA PHE A 76 -5.30 -15.21 -10.11
C PHE A 76 -6.83 -15.21 -10.19
N GLY A 77 -7.52 -14.75 -9.14
CA GLY A 77 -8.97 -14.54 -9.17
C GLY A 77 -9.39 -13.52 -10.24
N LEU A 78 -8.61 -12.45 -10.42
CA LEU A 78 -8.83 -11.44 -11.46
C LEU A 78 -8.61 -12.01 -12.87
N VAL A 79 -7.56 -12.82 -13.05
CA VAL A 79 -7.30 -13.50 -14.35
C VAL A 79 -8.46 -14.41 -14.72
N LYS A 80 -8.94 -15.22 -13.77
CA LYS A 80 -10.12 -16.08 -13.99
C LYS A 80 -11.35 -15.27 -14.36
N HIS A 81 -11.64 -14.18 -13.63
CA HIS A 81 -12.75 -13.26 -13.93
C HIS A 81 -12.66 -12.75 -15.37
N GLN A 82 -11.50 -12.21 -15.74
CA GLN A 82 -11.28 -11.65 -17.06
C GLN A 82 -11.48 -12.69 -18.18
N VAL A 83 -10.89 -13.87 -18.04
CA VAL A 83 -10.98 -14.94 -19.04
C VAL A 83 -12.43 -15.41 -19.24
N GLU A 84 -13.17 -15.63 -18.16
CA GLU A 84 -14.56 -16.10 -18.25
C GLU A 84 -15.49 -15.04 -18.85
N ARG A 85 -15.31 -13.75 -18.46
CA ARG A 85 -16.07 -12.64 -19.05
C ARG A 85 -15.74 -12.44 -20.53
N MET A 86 -14.47 -12.58 -20.93
CA MET A 86 -14.06 -12.54 -22.34
C MET A 86 -14.72 -13.65 -23.16
N LYS A 87 -14.73 -14.90 -22.66
CA LYS A 87 -15.43 -16.03 -23.30
C LYS A 87 -16.92 -15.75 -23.46
N ALA A 88 -17.55 -15.17 -22.43
CA ALA A 88 -18.95 -14.78 -22.43
C ALA A 88 -19.25 -13.50 -23.25
N LYS A 89 -18.24 -12.83 -23.80
CA LYS A 89 -18.36 -11.52 -24.48
C LYS A 89 -19.02 -10.45 -23.59
N GLN A 90 -18.70 -10.47 -22.30
CA GLN A 90 -19.20 -9.54 -21.28
C GLN A 90 -18.10 -8.57 -20.83
N PRO A 91 -18.46 -7.36 -20.35
CA PRO A 91 -17.50 -6.45 -19.73
C PRO A 91 -16.89 -7.06 -18.47
N TYR A 92 -15.64 -6.71 -18.17
CA TYR A 92 -14.91 -7.20 -17.01
C TYR A 92 -14.26 -6.06 -16.23
N LEU A 93 -14.00 -6.32 -14.95
CA LEU A 93 -13.26 -5.44 -14.06
C LEU A 93 -11.76 -5.45 -14.38
N THR A 94 -11.09 -4.32 -14.21
CA THR A 94 -9.62 -4.21 -14.30
C THR A 94 -9.05 -3.46 -13.11
N ILE A 95 -7.76 -3.67 -12.84
CA ILE A 95 -7.00 -2.85 -11.89
C ILE A 95 -6.29 -1.72 -12.65
N ASP A 96 -6.51 -0.49 -12.21
CA ASP A 96 -5.91 0.73 -12.74
C ASP A 96 -4.78 1.22 -11.83
N ALA A 97 -3.55 0.87 -12.19
CA ALA A 97 -2.35 1.28 -11.46
C ALA A 97 -2.04 2.78 -11.60
N VAL A 98 -2.55 3.45 -12.64
CA VAL A 98 -2.40 4.91 -12.78
C VAL A 98 -3.30 5.61 -11.76
N ALA A 99 -4.52 5.11 -11.57
CA ALA A 99 -5.41 5.59 -10.52
C ALA A 99 -4.81 5.40 -9.11
N ASP A 100 -4.11 4.29 -8.84
CA ASP A 100 -3.41 4.12 -7.57
C ASP A 100 -2.39 5.23 -7.29
N PHE A 101 -1.58 5.56 -8.30
CA PHE A 101 -0.50 6.53 -8.11
C PHE A 101 -1.06 7.96 -7.98
N ARG A 102 -2.08 8.29 -8.78
CA ARG A 102 -2.84 9.55 -8.64
C ARG A 102 -3.44 9.67 -7.23
N GLU A 103 -4.18 8.65 -6.78
CA GLU A 103 -4.87 8.70 -5.49
C GLU A 103 -3.91 8.76 -4.30
N LEU A 104 -2.77 8.04 -4.35
CA LEU A 104 -1.75 8.19 -3.31
C LEU A 104 -1.13 9.60 -3.32
N THR A 105 -0.97 10.19 -4.51
CA THR A 105 -0.50 11.57 -4.67
C THR A 105 -1.51 12.58 -4.10
N ASP A 106 -2.81 12.36 -4.32
CA ASP A 106 -3.88 13.16 -3.70
C ASP A 106 -3.81 13.13 -2.17
N VAL A 107 -3.52 11.95 -1.58
CA VAL A 107 -3.28 11.82 -0.13
C VAL A 107 -2.06 12.63 0.30
N LYS A 108 -0.96 12.59 -0.46
CA LYS A 108 0.25 13.38 -0.16
C LYS A 108 -0.05 14.89 -0.17
N ILE A 109 -0.73 15.38 -1.22
CA ILE A 109 -1.12 16.79 -1.34
C ILE A 109 -2.00 17.20 -0.15
N ALA A 110 -3.02 16.40 0.19
CA ALA A 110 -3.93 16.69 1.30
C ALA A 110 -3.28 16.57 2.70
N ALA A 111 -2.21 15.77 2.84
CA ALA A 111 -1.57 15.51 4.11
C ALA A 111 -0.61 16.62 4.58
N GLY A 112 -0.11 17.47 3.67
CA GLY A 112 0.91 18.47 3.97
C GLY A 112 2.23 17.81 4.37
N SER A 113 2.73 18.13 5.57
CA SER A 113 3.96 17.51 6.10
C SER A 113 3.75 16.02 6.39
N THR A 114 4.49 15.17 5.67
CA THR A 114 4.41 13.71 5.75
C THR A 114 5.69 13.09 6.31
N GLY A 115 5.58 11.82 6.72
CA GLY A 115 6.74 10.99 7.06
C GLY A 115 6.58 9.58 6.48
N LEU A 116 7.70 8.96 6.14
CA LEU A 116 7.80 7.62 5.60
C LEU A 116 8.37 6.66 6.65
N PHE A 117 7.66 5.56 6.89
CA PHE A 117 8.16 4.42 7.64
C PHE A 117 8.15 3.21 6.70
N MET A 118 9.33 2.86 6.19
CA MET A 118 9.50 1.89 5.12
C MET A 118 10.15 0.63 5.67
N VAL A 119 9.49 -0.51 5.46
CA VAL A 119 10.00 -1.83 5.82
C VAL A 119 10.35 -2.56 4.53
N GLY A 120 11.64 -2.75 4.29
CA GLY A 120 12.19 -3.30 3.06
C GLY A 120 12.44 -2.25 1.97
N GLY A 121 12.11 -2.61 0.73
CA GLY A 121 12.31 -1.81 -0.47
C GLY A 121 11.24 -2.10 -1.52
N GLY A 122 11.64 -2.27 -2.77
CA GLY A 122 10.74 -2.62 -3.87
C GLY A 122 9.74 -1.53 -4.21
N VAL A 123 8.61 -1.95 -4.78
CA VAL A 123 7.55 -1.03 -5.25
C VAL A 123 7.05 -0.11 -4.14
N PRO A 124 6.72 -0.57 -2.91
CA PRO A 124 6.18 0.31 -1.87
C PRO A 124 7.09 1.49 -1.49
N LYS A 125 8.43 1.31 -1.54
CA LYS A 125 9.39 2.37 -1.26
C LYS A 125 9.32 3.48 -2.30
N ASN A 126 9.55 3.13 -3.57
CA ASN A 126 9.56 4.13 -4.64
C ASN A 126 8.19 4.76 -4.81
N PHE A 127 7.14 3.96 -4.81
CA PHE A 127 5.77 4.42 -5.04
C PHE A 127 5.32 5.44 -4.00
N ALA A 128 5.72 5.30 -2.73
CA ALA A 128 5.44 6.30 -1.71
C ALA A 128 6.30 7.56 -1.85
N GLN A 129 7.58 7.42 -2.20
CA GLN A 129 8.51 8.54 -2.35
C GLN A 129 8.19 9.42 -3.59
N ASP A 130 7.82 8.80 -4.70
CA ASP A 130 7.59 9.47 -5.99
C ASP A 130 6.34 10.36 -5.99
N THR A 131 5.49 10.27 -4.96
CA THR A 131 4.31 11.13 -4.80
C THR A 131 4.64 12.62 -4.78
N VAL A 132 5.82 13.02 -4.27
CA VAL A 132 6.25 14.43 -4.27
C VAL A 132 6.45 14.91 -5.71
N VAL A 133 7.25 14.16 -6.48
CA VAL A 133 7.53 14.46 -7.89
C VAL A 133 6.26 14.38 -8.74
N CYS A 134 5.38 13.41 -8.46
CA CYS A 134 4.10 13.30 -9.16
C CYS A 134 3.22 14.51 -8.89
N ALA A 135 3.19 15.02 -7.66
CA ALA A 135 2.43 16.22 -7.33
C ALA A 135 2.96 17.46 -8.07
N GLU A 136 4.28 17.61 -8.17
CA GLU A 136 4.91 18.69 -8.96
C GLU A 136 4.52 18.60 -10.45
N ILE A 137 4.55 17.41 -11.04
CA ILE A 137 4.11 17.18 -12.44
C ILE A 137 2.64 17.55 -12.64
N LEU A 138 1.81 17.36 -11.61
CA LEU A 138 0.39 17.75 -11.61
C LEU A 138 0.16 19.25 -11.34
N GLY A 139 1.23 20.05 -11.20
CA GLY A 139 1.17 21.49 -11.01
C GLY A 139 1.08 21.94 -9.55
N HIS A 140 1.37 21.07 -8.59
CA HIS A 140 1.44 21.42 -7.17
C HIS A 140 2.88 21.74 -6.77
N GLU A 141 3.28 23.00 -6.95
CA GLU A 141 4.65 23.47 -6.68
C GLU A 141 4.95 23.71 -5.19
N ASP A 142 3.93 23.68 -4.33
CA ASP A 142 4.01 23.94 -2.88
C ASP A 142 4.06 22.68 -2.01
N VAL A 143 4.22 21.50 -2.63
CA VAL A 143 4.25 20.22 -1.92
C VAL A 143 5.59 20.02 -1.24
N GLU A 144 5.58 20.03 0.09
CA GLU A 144 6.77 19.73 0.89
C GLU A 144 7.30 18.31 0.62
N MET A 145 8.62 18.14 0.60
CA MET A 145 9.25 16.81 0.65
C MET A 145 8.79 16.03 1.89
N HIS A 146 8.97 14.71 1.89
CA HIS A 146 8.71 13.92 3.10
C HIS A 146 9.68 14.35 4.22
N LYS A 147 9.13 14.92 5.30
CA LYS A 147 9.90 15.56 6.39
C LYS A 147 10.67 14.56 7.25
N TYR A 148 10.13 13.35 7.39
CA TYR A 148 10.71 12.27 8.18
C TYR A 148 10.82 11.02 7.31
N ALA A 149 11.94 10.30 7.36
CA ALA A 149 12.06 9.03 6.66
C ALA A 149 12.87 8.02 7.48
N VAL A 150 12.26 6.87 7.77
CA VAL A 150 12.95 5.72 8.35
C VAL A 150 12.81 4.55 7.40
N GLN A 151 13.93 4.00 6.95
CA GLN A 151 13.95 2.78 6.14
C GLN A 151 14.63 1.66 6.91
N ILE A 152 13.94 0.53 7.08
CA ILE A 152 14.54 -0.72 7.56
C ILE A 152 14.81 -1.59 6.34
N THR A 153 16.05 -1.99 6.11
CA THR A 153 16.41 -2.75 4.90
C THR A 153 17.61 -3.68 5.15
N VAL A 154 17.71 -4.74 4.36
CA VAL A 154 18.92 -5.57 4.25
C VAL A 154 19.61 -5.39 2.89
N ALA A 155 19.04 -4.55 2.02
CA ALA A 155 19.53 -4.34 0.66
C ALA A 155 20.85 -3.55 0.69
N ASP A 156 21.84 -4.03 -0.07
CA ASP A 156 23.17 -3.44 -0.12
C ASP A 156 23.23 -2.35 -1.18
N VAL A 157 23.76 -1.18 -0.80
CA VAL A 157 23.88 -0.01 -1.69
C VAL A 157 24.68 -0.32 -2.96
N ARG A 158 25.62 -1.28 -2.90
CA ARG A 158 26.45 -1.69 -4.03
C ARG A 158 25.67 -2.35 -5.16
N ASP A 159 24.47 -2.85 -4.88
CA ASP A 159 23.62 -3.50 -5.88
C ASP A 159 23.04 -2.48 -6.88
N GLY A 160 23.08 -1.17 -6.56
CA GLY A 160 22.56 -0.12 -7.44
C GLY A 160 21.05 -0.21 -7.72
N ALA A 161 20.31 -0.99 -6.93
CA ALA A 161 18.89 -1.18 -7.09
C ALA A 161 18.09 -0.08 -6.36
N CYS A 162 16.87 0.18 -6.82
CA CYS A 162 15.97 1.11 -6.12
C CYS A 162 15.72 0.74 -4.65
N SER A 163 15.67 -0.56 -4.34
CA SER A 163 15.55 -1.06 -2.96
C SER A 163 16.71 -0.61 -2.07
N SER A 164 17.93 -0.55 -2.61
CA SER A 164 19.15 -0.18 -1.89
C SER A 164 19.57 1.29 -2.06
N SER A 165 18.90 2.04 -2.94
CA SER A 165 19.08 3.49 -3.06
C SER A 165 19.01 4.18 -1.70
N THR A 166 19.98 5.04 -1.41
CA THR A 166 20.07 5.69 -0.09
C THR A 166 19.01 6.78 0.05
N LEU A 167 18.61 7.11 1.28
CA LEU A 167 17.73 8.26 1.50
C LEU A 167 18.38 9.57 1.04
N LYS A 168 19.71 9.68 1.10
CA LYS A 168 20.48 10.80 0.52
C LYS A 168 20.34 10.91 -0.99
N GLU A 169 20.26 9.78 -1.70
CA GLU A 169 19.98 9.77 -3.13
C GLU A 169 18.52 10.16 -3.41
N ALA A 170 17.56 9.69 -2.60
CA ALA A 170 16.17 10.14 -2.70
C ALA A 170 16.03 11.66 -2.46
N CYS A 171 16.90 12.26 -1.63
CA CYS A 171 16.96 13.71 -1.42
C CYS A 171 17.40 14.47 -2.67
N SER A 172 18.36 13.95 -3.46
CA SER A 172 18.80 14.64 -4.68
C SER A 172 17.71 14.66 -5.77
N TRP A 173 16.64 13.89 -5.59
CA TRP A 173 15.50 13.81 -6.50
C TRP A 173 14.28 14.56 -5.93
N GLY A 174 14.47 15.32 -4.85
CA GLY A 174 13.42 16.12 -4.21
C GLY A 174 12.35 15.33 -3.46
N LYS A 175 12.60 14.07 -3.10
CA LYS A 175 11.56 13.21 -2.48
C LYS A 175 11.51 13.31 -0.96
N VAL A 176 12.67 13.42 -0.31
CA VAL A 176 12.83 13.34 1.15
C VAL A 176 13.67 14.51 1.64
N ASP A 177 13.29 15.10 2.77
CA ASP A 177 14.09 16.11 3.46
C ASP A 177 15.27 15.45 4.21
N VAL A 178 16.46 16.00 4.05
CA VAL A 178 17.71 15.48 4.64
C VAL A 178 17.78 15.60 6.16
N THR A 179 16.90 16.38 6.79
CA THR A 179 17.06 16.76 8.20
C THR A 179 16.74 15.62 9.15
N TRP A 180 15.75 14.77 8.84
CA TRP A 180 15.26 13.72 9.74
C TRP A 180 15.12 12.38 9.03
N GLU A 181 16.24 11.84 8.56
CA GLU A 181 16.33 10.55 7.86
C GLU A 181 17.16 9.52 8.63
N GLN A 182 16.77 8.24 8.55
CA GLN A 182 17.58 7.13 9.07
C GLN A 182 17.34 5.83 8.29
N MET A 183 18.44 5.27 7.76
CA MET A 183 18.46 3.88 7.28
C MET A 183 18.93 2.93 8.39
N VAL A 184 18.18 1.86 8.64
CA VAL A 184 18.47 0.81 9.62
C VAL A 184 18.75 -0.48 8.87
N PHE A 185 20.01 -0.90 8.86
CA PHE A 185 20.43 -2.13 8.19
C PHE A 185 20.20 -3.35 9.09
N ALA A 186 18.98 -3.91 9.03
CA ALA A 186 18.56 -5.03 9.87
C ALA A 186 17.39 -5.80 9.26
N GLU A 187 17.20 -7.04 9.69
CA GLU A 187 16.00 -7.83 9.34
C GLU A 187 14.76 -7.25 10.03
N ALA A 188 13.71 -7.00 9.24
CA ALA A 188 12.48 -6.35 9.69
C ALA A 188 11.84 -7.03 10.91
N THR A 189 11.84 -8.36 10.93
CA THR A 189 11.26 -9.18 12.02
C THR A 189 11.92 -8.94 13.37
N THR A 190 13.18 -8.49 13.39
CA THR A 190 13.93 -8.23 14.63
C THR A 190 13.73 -6.82 15.18
N VAL A 191 13.54 -5.82 14.30
CA VAL A 191 13.54 -4.40 14.70
C VAL A 191 12.17 -3.73 14.63
N VAL A 192 11.31 -4.10 13.68
CA VAL A 192 9.97 -3.50 13.53
C VAL A 192 9.13 -3.69 14.80
N PRO A 193 9.09 -4.89 15.43
CA PRO A 193 8.32 -5.06 16.66
C PRO A 193 8.83 -4.18 17.81
N LEU A 194 10.16 -3.97 17.91
CA LEU A 194 10.76 -3.13 18.94
C LEU A 194 10.41 -1.65 18.74
N ILE A 195 10.51 -1.16 17.50
CA ILE A 195 10.14 0.22 17.14
C ILE A 195 8.64 0.45 17.39
N ALA A 196 7.79 -0.48 16.95
CA ALA A 196 6.35 -0.40 17.16
C ALA A 196 5.99 -0.43 18.66
N SER A 197 6.65 -1.27 19.45
CA SER A 197 6.46 -1.37 20.90
C SER A 197 6.83 -0.05 21.61
N ASP A 198 7.98 0.53 21.30
CA ASP A 198 8.39 1.82 21.87
C ASP A 198 7.40 2.94 21.50
N ALA A 199 7.04 3.05 20.21
CA ALA A 199 6.07 4.06 19.75
C ALA A 199 4.69 3.90 20.39
N TRP A 200 4.21 2.66 20.56
CA TRP A 200 2.94 2.35 21.21
C TRP A 200 2.94 2.76 22.69
N HIS A 201 3.99 2.37 23.42
CA HIS A 201 4.09 2.60 24.87
C HIS A 201 4.37 4.06 25.24
N ARG A 202 5.01 4.84 24.36
CA ARG A 202 5.12 6.30 24.54
C ARG A 202 3.76 7.01 24.52
N GLY A 203 2.75 6.39 23.92
CA GLY A 203 1.38 6.89 23.98
C GLY A 203 1.10 8.13 23.13
N SER A 204 2.04 8.57 22.27
CA SER A 204 1.87 9.72 21.38
C SER A 204 0.67 9.59 20.44
N TRP A 205 0.17 8.37 20.20
CA TRP A 205 -1.02 8.12 19.39
C TRP A 205 -2.34 8.50 20.09
N LYS A 206 -2.38 8.56 21.43
CA LYS A 206 -3.61 8.78 22.21
C LYS A 206 -4.25 10.15 21.96
N THR A 207 -3.44 11.15 21.65
CA THR A 207 -3.89 12.53 21.38
C THR A 207 -3.99 12.85 19.89
N ARG A 208 -3.65 11.89 19.01
CA ARG A 208 -3.65 12.12 17.56
C ARG A 208 -5.02 11.84 16.96
N THR A 209 -5.46 12.75 16.11
CA THR A 209 -6.65 12.55 15.29
C THR A 209 -6.41 11.44 14.27
N LYS A 210 -7.30 10.44 14.25
CA LYS A 210 -7.34 9.42 13.18
C LYS A 210 -7.70 10.11 11.86
N ARG A 211 -6.79 10.08 10.88
CA ARG A 211 -6.94 10.81 9.61
C ARG A 211 -8.04 10.25 8.71
N ARG A 212 -8.25 8.93 8.70
CA ARG A 212 -9.25 8.22 7.87
C ARG A 212 -9.21 8.64 6.39
N TRP A 213 -8.05 8.56 5.75
CA TRP A 213 -7.79 9.10 4.40
C TRP A 213 -8.70 8.55 3.29
N ASN A 214 -9.36 7.39 3.46
CA ASN A 214 -10.36 6.92 2.49
C ASN A 214 -11.53 7.90 2.28
N LYS A 215 -11.80 8.78 3.26
CA LYS A 215 -12.81 9.85 3.13
C LYS A 215 -12.54 10.80 1.98
N LEU A 216 -11.27 10.97 1.58
CA LEU A 216 -10.89 11.78 0.43
C LEU A 216 -11.53 11.28 -0.88
N PHE A 217 -11.85 9.97 -0.93
CA PHE A 217 -12.41 9.28 -2.09
C PHE A 217 -13.89 8.92 -1.92
N GLY A 218 -14.58 9.55 -0.97
CA GLY A 218 -16.00 9.29 -0.70
C GLY A 218 -16.29 7.89 -0.11
N LYS A 219 -15.30 7.28 0.53
CA LYS A 219 -15.38 5.94 1.14
C LYS A 219 -15.21 6.02 2.66
#